data_AF-A0A0E3MV32-F1
#
_entry.id   AF-A0A0E3MV32-F1
#
_cell.length_a   1.000
_cell.length_b   1.000
_cell.length_c   1.000
_cell.angle_alpha   90.00
_cell.angle_beta   90.00
_cell.angle_gamma   90.00
#
_symmetry.space_group_name_H-M   'P 1'
#
loop_
_entity.id
_entity.type
_entity.pdbx_description
1 polymer ?
#
loop_
_entity_poly.entity_id
_entity_poly.type
_entity_poly.pdbx_seq_one_letter_code
_entity_poly.pdbx_strand_id
1 'polypeptide(L)'
;TTTSIGLADGLRKIGKKSVVALREPSLGPVFGMKGGAAGGGYAQVVPMEDINLHFTGDLHAIGSANNLLAAMIDNHIFQGNALNIDVRRITWRRAVDMNDRQLRNITSGLGGRVNGVPREDGFD
;
A
#
# COMPACT_ATOMS: atom_id res chain seq x y z
N THR A 1 -17.70 -6.48 -6.88
CA THR A 1 -17.21 -7.69 -6.18
C THR A 1 -18.30 -8.73 -6.01
N THR A 2 -19.43 -8.43 -5.39
CA THR A 2 -20.53 -9.39 -5.14
C THR A 2 -21.00 -10.12 -6.40
N THR A 3 -21.23 -9.42 -7.51
CA THR A 3 -21.62 -10.05 -8.80
C THR A 3 -20.54 -10.99 -9.34
N SER A 4 -19.26 -10.64 -9.19
CA SER A 4 -18.15 -11.49 -9.66
C SER A 4 -18.09 -12.81 -8.89
N ILE A 5 -18.27 -12.76 -7.56
CA ILE A 5 -18.34 -13.94 -6.70
C ILE A 5 -19.58 -14.76 -7.04
N GLY A 6 -20.76 -14.12 -7.04
CA GLY A 6 -22.03 -14.81 -7.32
C GLY A 6 -22.10 -15.42 -8.72
N LEU A 7 -21.47 -14.80 -9.72
CA LEU A 7 -21.33 -15.38 -11.07
C LEU A 7 -20.45 -16.63 -11.04
N ALA A 8 -19.31 -16.59 -10.36
CA ALA A 8 -18.44 -17.75 -10.22
C ALA A 8 -19.15 -18.91 -9.52
N ASP A 9 -19.90 -18.62 -8.45
CA ASP A 9 -20.75 -19.59 -7.73
C ASP A 9 -21.83 -20.17 -8.64
N GLY A 10 -22.52 -19.32 -9.40
CA GLY A 10 -23.54 -19.73 -10.37
C GLY A 10 -22.98 -20.63 -11.48
N LEU A 11 -21.80 -20.31 -12.02
CA LEU A 11 -21.11 -21.12 -13.01
C LEU A 11 -20.76 -22.52 -12.45
N ARG A 12 -20.30 -22.61 -11.19
CA ARG A 12 -20.09 -23.90 -10.54
C ARG A 12 -21.39 -24.68 -10.35
N LYS A 13 -22.48 -24.01 -9.98
CA LYS A 13 -23.80 -24.62 -9.80
C LYS A 13 -24.33 -25.29 -11.08
N ILE A 14 -23.98 -24.78 -12.26
CA ILE A 14 -24.34 -25.37 -13.57
C ILE A 14 -23.27 -26.32 -14.13
N GLY A 15 -22.30 -26.76 -13.31
CA GLY A 15 -21.29 -27.75 -13.69
C GLY A 15 -20.10 -27.21 -14.47
N LYS A 16 -19.89 -25.88 -14.54
CA LYS A 16 -18.69 -25.29 -15.14
C LYS A 16 -17.60 -25.10 -14.09
N LYS A 17 -16.36 -25.49 -14.41
CA LYS A 17 -15.20 -25.22 -13.55
C LYS A 17 -14.85 -23.74 -13.63
N SER A 18 -15.08 -22.99 -12.55
CA SER A 18 -14.80 -21.55 -12.45
C SER A 18 -13.94 -21.21 -11.23
N VAL A 19 -13.24 -20.08 -11.32
CA VAL A 19 -12.46 -19.43 -10.26
C VAL A 19 -12.61 -17.92 -10.40
N VAL A 20 -12.58 -17.19 -9.29
CA VAL A 20 -12.59 -15.72 -9.27
C VAL A 20 -11.24 -15.20 -8.78
N ALA A 21 -10.72 -14.16 -9.42
CA ALA A 21 -9.55 -13.43 -8.95
C ALA A 21 -10.01 -12.02 -8.53
N LEU A 22 -9.69 -11.63 -7.30
CA LEU A 22 -10.04 -10.34 -6.72
C LEU A 22 -8.78 -9.65 -6.20
N ARG A 23 -8.87 -8.33 -5.99
CA ARG A 23 -7.80 -7.55 -5.36
C ARG A 23 -7.90 -7.67 -3.84
N GLU A 24 -6.75 -7.73 -3.18
CA GLU A 24 -6.64 -7.54 -1.74
C GLU A 24 -7.05 -6.10 -1.38
N PRO A 25 -7.87 -5.90 -0.33
CA PRO A 25 -8.16 -4.55 0.15
C PRO A 25 -7.00 -3.96 0.94
N SER A 26 -6.83 -2.65 0.83
CA SER A 26 -5.93 -1.89 1.70
C SER A 26 -6.50 -1.81 3.13
N LEU A 27 -5.59 -1.85 4.10
CA LEU A 27 -5.87 -1.89 5.53
C LEU A 27 -6.34 -0.53 6.05
N GLY A 28 -5.75 0.58 5.62
CA GLY A 28 -6.07 1.93 6.11
C GLY A 28 -7.58 2.27 6.08
N PRO A 29 -8.28 2.06 4.95
CA PRO A 29 -9.72 2.29 4.82
C PRO A 29 -10.62 1.50 5.77
N VAL A 30 -10.17 0.33 6.23
CA VAL A 30 -10.93 -0.54 7.15
C VAL A 30 -11.14 0.15 8.50
N PHE A 31 -10.15 0.92 8.96
CA PHE A 31 -10.23 1.69 10.21
C PHE A 31 -10.87 3.09 10.03
N GLY A 32 -11.28 3.44 8.81
CA GLY A 32 -11.96 4.71 8.51
C GLY A 32 -13.47 4.55 8.40
N MET A 33 -13.96 4.29 7.18
CA MET A 33 -15.39 4.16 6.88
C MET A 33 -15.73 2.91 6.04
N LYS A 34 -14.73 2.16 5.55
CA LYS A 34 -14.98 1.12 4.55
C LYS A 34 -15.09 -0.26 5.21
N GLY A 35 -16.31 -0.80 5.26
CA GLY A 35 -16.55 -2.21 5.59
C GLY A 35 -16.47 -3.12 4.36
N GLY A 36 -15.88 -4.32 4.52
CA GLY A 36 -16.01 -5.51 3.65
C GLY A 36 -15.74 -5.32 2.16
N ALA A 37 -14.49 -5.52 1.71
CA ALA A 37 -14.14 -5.41 0.29
C ALA A 37 -14.40 -6.67 -0.55
N ALA A 38 -14.62 -7.81 0.11
CA ALA A 38 -14.65 -9.13 -0.49
C ALA A 38 -16.07 -9.69 -0.75
N GLY A 39 -17.01 -8.83 -1.16
CA GLY A 39 -18.39 -9.21 -1.48
C GLY A 39 -19.39 -8.82 -0.37
N GLY A 40 -20.57 -9.44 -0.39
CA GLY A 40 -21.61 -9.16 0.61
C GLY A 40 -22.84 -10.05 0.46
N GLY A 41 -23.58 -10.22 1.56
CA GLY A 41 -24.70 -11.17 1.63
C GLY A 41 -24.22 -12.62 1.48
N TYR A 42 -24.93 -13.42 0.67
CA TYR A 42 -24.56 -14.82 0.42
C TYR A 42 -23.40 -15.01 -0.58
N ALA A 43 -22.91 -13.93 -1.20
CA ALA A 43 -21.83 -13.98 -2.17
C ALA A 43 -20.61 -13.19 -1.65
N GLN A 44 -19.78 -13.86 -0.87
CA GLN A 44 -18.62 -13.31 -0.18
C GLN A 44 -17.44 -14.28 -0.17
N VAL A 45 -16.22 -13.74 -0.14
CA VAL A 45 -15.01 -14.52 0.13
C VAL A 45 -14.72 -14.47 1.63
N VAL A 46 -14.31 -15.61 2.19
CA VAL A 46 -14.01 -15.81 3.61
C VAL A 46 -12.61 -16.44 3.75
N PRO A 47 -11.93 -16.26 4.90
CA PRO A 47 -12.29 -15.47 6.09
C PRO A 47 -12.13 -13.95 5.87
N MET A 48 -13.14 -13.16 6.22
CA MET A 48 -13.21 -11.74 5.86
C MET A 48 -12.35 -10.86 6.78
N GLU A 49 -12.20 -11.27 8.03
CA GLU A 49 -11.34 -10.69 9.04
C GLU A 49 -9.86 -10.73 8.64
N ASP A 50 -9.39 -11.86 8.11
CA ASP A 50 -8.02 -11.99 7.64
C ASP A 50 -7.81 -11.14 6.38
N ILE A 51 -8.74 -11.23 5.42
CA ILE A 51 -8.67 -10.51 4.13
C ILE A 51 -8.65 -8.99 4.32
N ASN A 52 -9.38 -8.45 5.30
CA ASN A 52 -9.46 -7.00 5.53
C ASN A 52 -8.32 -6.46 6.43
N LEU A 53 -7.50 -7.31 7.03
CA LEU A 53 -6.43 -6.89 7.93
C LEU A 53 -5.07 -7.16 7.29
N HIS A 54 -4.27 -8.02 7.88
CA HIS A 54 -2.91 -8.29 7.42
C HIS A 54 -2.85 -9.31 6.30
N PHE A 55 -3.92 -10.08 6.12
CA PHE A 55 -4.02 -11.23 5.23
C PHE A 55 -2.72 -12.05 5.22
N THR A 56 -2.06 -12.17 4.07
CA THR A 56 -0.79 -12.88 3.91
C THR A 56 0.45 -12.00 4.04
N GLY A 57 0.27 -10.69 4.24
CA GLY A 57 1.35 -9.71 4.42
C GLY A 57 1.87 -9.09 3.12
N ASP A 58 1.15 -9.25 2.00
CA ASP A 58 1.60 -8.77 0.68
C ASP A 58 1.77 -7.24 0.67
N LEU A 59 0.84 -6.49 1.24
CA LEU A 59 0.94 -5.02 1.36
C LEU A 59 2.08 -4.57 2.28
N HIS A 60 2.39 -5.35 3.33
CA HIS A 60 3.57 -5.08 4.18
C HIS A 60 4.88 -5.25 3.39
N ALA A 61 4.96 -6.29 2.56
CA ALA A 61 6.12 -6.53 1.70
C ALA A 61 6.29 -5.42 0.66
N ILE A 62 5.20 -5.00 0.01
CA ILE A 62 5.20 -3.88 -0.94
C ILE A 62 5.64 -2.58 -0.27
N GLY A 63 5.04 -2.24 0.88
CA GLY A 63 5.41 -1.03 1.63
C GLY A 63 6.87 -1.04 2.10
N SER A 64 7.37 -2.18 2.55
CA SER A 64 8.78 -2.35 2.93
C SER A 64 9.73 -2.13 1.75
N ALA A 65 9.43 -2.71 0.58
CA ALA A 65 10.22 -2.51 -0.63
C ALA A 65 10.20 -1.05 -1.11
N ASN A 66 9.03 -0.40 -1.09
CA ASN A 66 8.88 1.01 -1.46
C ASN A 66 9.74 1.92 -0.58
N ASN A 67 9.65 1.71 0.74
CA ASN A 67 10.35 2.53 1.72
C ASN A 67 11.84 2.23 1.80
N LEU A 68 12.27 1.01 1.46
CA LEU A 68 13.69 0.69 1.29
C LEU A 68 14.29 1.52 0.15
N LEU A 69 13.61 1.64 -1.00
CA LEU A 69 14.09 2.48 -2.10
C LEU A 69 14.18 3.96 -1.68
N ALA A 70 13.15 4.48 -0.99
CA ALA A 70 13.20 5.84 -0.46
C ALA A 70 14.39 6.06 0.49
N ALA A 71 14.65 5.11 1.39
CA ALA A 71 15.81 5.14 2.29
C ALA A 71 17.14 5.08 1.53
N MET A 72 17.24 4.26 0.49
CA MET A 72 18.45 4.16 -0.35
C MET A 72 18.73 5.44 -1.12
N ILE A 73 17.70 6.13 -1.62
CA ILE A 73 17.84 7.43 -2.29
C ILE A 73 18.44 8.46 -1.33
N ASP A 74 17.83 8.61 -0.14
CA ASP A 74 18.30 9.58 0.85
C ASP A 74 19.72 9.23 1.37
N ASN A 75 20.01 7.94 1.57
CA ASN A 75 21.36 7.49 1.93
C ASN A 75 22.38 7.78 0.82
N HIS A 76 22.05 7.55 -0.45
CA HIS A 76 22.95 7.87 -1.56
C HIS A 76 23.30 9.35 -1.61
N ILE A 77 22.31 10.22 -1.39
CA ILE A 77 22.51 11.67 -1.30
C ILE A 77 23.42 12.01 -0.12
N PHE A 78 23.16 11.41 1.04
CA PHE A 78 23.93 11.62 2.26
C PHE A 78 25.41 11.20 2.13
N GLN A 79 25.69 10.07 1.48
CA GLN A 79 27.03 9.49 1.35
C GLN A 79 27.92 10.16 0.29
N GLY A 80 27.48 11.27 -0.31
CA GLY A 80 28.26 12.05 -1.27
C GLY A 80 27.59 12.30 -2.61
N ASN A 81 26.36 11.80 -2.81
CA ASN A 81 25.51 12.11 -3.96
C ASN A 81 26.22 11.99 -5.31
N ALA A 82 26.92 10.87 -5.56
CA ALA A 82 27.72 10.69 -6.78
C ALA A 82 26.89 10.76 -8.08
N LEU A 83 25.57 10.59 -8.00
CA LEU A 83 24.64 10.71 -9.13
C LEU A 83 24.11 12.14 -9.32
N ASN A 84 24.53 13.09 -8.47
CA ASN A 84 24.11 14.49 -8.48
C ASN A 84 22.57 14.66 -8.49
N ILE A 85 21.88 13.90 -7.64
CA ILE A 85 20.42 13.96 -7.50
C ILE A 85 20.03 15.33 -6.94
N ASP A 86 19.15 16.04 -7.65
CA ASP A 86 18.51 17.25 -7.15
C ASP A 86 17.35 16.88 -6.23
N VAL A 87 17.49 17.19 -4.94
CA VAL A 87 16.51 16.86 -3.89
C VAL A 87 15.12 17.44 -4.14
N ARG A 88 15.00 18.50 -4.96
CA ARG A 88 13.74 19.16 -5.31
C ARG A 88 12.99 18.45 -6.44
N ARG A 89 13.65 17.51 -7.12
CA ARG A 89 13.13 16.80 -8.29
C ARG A 89 12.91 15.32 -8.04
N ILE A 90 13.07 14.86 -6.79
CA ILE A 90 12.77 13.49 -6.41
C ILE A 90 11.26 13.29 -6.51
N THR A 91 10.85 12.39 -7.40
CA THR A 91 9.43 12.04 -7.60
C THR A 91 9.00 10.83 -6.77
N TRP A 92 9.96 10.03 -6.28
CA TRP A 92 9.69 8.86 -5.46
C TRP A 92 9.26 9.27 -4.05
N ARG A 93 8.07 8.83 -3.63
CA ARG A 93 7.48 9.11 -2.31
C ARG A 93 7.55 7.89 -1.42
N ARG A 94 7.45 8.11 -0.11
CA ARG A 94 7.27 7.02 0.86
C ARG A 94 5.82 6.52 0.80
N ALA A 95 5.54 5.36 1.39
CA ALA A 95 4.19 4.81 1.39
C ALA A 95 3.85 4.19 2.74
N VAL A 96 2.58 4.31 3.14
CA VAL A 96 2.05 3.64 4.33
C VAL A 96 0.61 3.24 4.08
N ASP A 97 0.25 2.00 4.39
CA ASP A 97 -1.14 1.53 4.24
C ASP A 97 -2.03 2.00 5.41
N MET A 98 -2.12 3.33 5.56
CA MET A 98 -2.88 4.02 6.60
C MET A 98 -3.55 5.26 6.01
N ASN A 99 -4.74 5.57 6.52
CA ASN A 99 -5.43 6.81 6.17
C ASN A 99 -4.86 8.00 6.97
N ASP A 100 -3.59 8.36 6.72
CA ASP A 100 -2.91 9.44 7.42
C ASP A 100 -2.74 10.69 6.54
N ARG A 101 -3.63 11.66 6.73
CA ARG A 101 -3.57 12.94 5.99
C ARG A 101 -2.38 13.82 6.38
N GLN A 102 -1.78 13.61 7.56
CA GLN A 102 -0.69 14.45 8.07
C GLN A 102 0.60 14.23 7.27
N LEU A 103 0.76 13.05 6.67
CA LEU A 103 1.96 12.67 5.93
C LEU A 103 1.96 13.09 4.45
N ARG A 104 0.91 13.78 3.97
CA ARG A 104 0.79 14.17 2.55
C ARG A 104 1.91 15.09 2.08
N ASN A 105 2.33 16.02 2.93
CA ASN A 105 3.42 16.95 2.66
C ASN A 105 4.24 17.12 3.92
N ILE A 106 5.51 16.73 3.88
CA ILE A 106 6.43 16.78 5.01
C ILE A 106 7.77 17.39 4.59
N THR A 107 8.56 17.81 5.58
CA THR A 107 9.98 18.08 5.39
C THR A 107 10.76 17.03 6.17
N SER A 108 11.61 16.28 5.47
CA SER A 108 12.43 15.22 6.04
C SER A 108 13.91 15.64 6.10
N GLY A 109 14.77 14.85 6.76
CA GLY A 109 16.22 15.10 6.82
C GLY A 109 16.63 16.29 7.68
N LEU A 110 15.82 16.64 8.68
CA LEU A 110 16.07 17.74 9.62
C LEU A 110 16.97 17.30 10.80
N GLY A 111 17.46 18.27 11.57
CA GLY A 111 18.23 18.02 12.80
C GLY A 111 19.75 18.01 12.62
N GLY A 112 20.25 18.64 11.55
CA GLY A 112 21.68 18.89 11.33
C GLY A 112 22.37 17.83 10.46
N ARG A 113 23.68 18.00 10.28
CA ARG A 113 24.47 17.28 9.26
C ARG A 113 24.43 15.77 9.39
N VAL A 114 24.21 15.21 10.58
CA VAL A 114 24.22 13.75 10.80
C VAL A 114 22.89 13.06 10.44
N ASN A 115 21.82 13.82 10.22
CA ASN A 115 20.46 13.29 10.02
C ASN A 115 19.99 13.29 8.57
N GLY A 116 20.86 13.64 7.63
CA GLY A 116 20.55 13.67 6.19
C GLY A 116 20.60 15.07 5.59
N VAL A 117 19.95 15.20 4.43
CA VAL A 117 19.82 16.46 3.69
C VAL A 117 18.36 16.89 3.73
N PRO A 118 18.03 18.10 4.23
CA PRO A 118 16.65 18.58 4.26
C PRO A 118 16.01 18.60 2.87
N ARG A 119 14.82 18.02 2.75
CA ARG A 119 13.99 18.10 1.53
C ARG A 119 12.50 17.97 1.81
N GLU A 120 11.70 18.51 0.90
CA GLU A 120 10.26 18.23 0.85
C GLU A 120 10.03 16.79 0.39
N ASP A 121 9.03 16.15 1.00
CA ASP A 121 8.65 14.78 0.73
C ASP A 121 7.17 14.55 1.05
N GLY A 122 6.69 13.32 0.87
CA GLY A 122 5.39 12.91 1.35
C GLY A 122 5.22 11.39 1.34
N PHE A 123 4.11 10.96 1.92
CA PHE A 123 3.63 9.59 1.85
C PHE A 123 2.41 9.51 0.94
N ASP A 124 2.31 8.39 0.23
CA ASP A 124 1.10 7.94 -0.46
C ASP A 124 0.38 6.84 0.32
#